data_AF-A0AAU0P2G3-F1
#
_entry.id   AF-A0AAU0P2G3-F1
#
_cell.length_a   1.000
_cell.length_b   1.000
_cell.length_c   1.000
_cell.angle_alpha   90.00
_cell.angle_beta   90.00
_cell.angle_gamma   90.00
#
_symmetry.space_group_name_H-M   'P 1'
#
loop_
_entity.id
_entity.type
_entity.pdbx_description
1 polymer ?
#
loop_
_entity_poly.entity_id
_entity_poly.type
_entity_poly.pdbx_seq_one_letter_code
_entity_poly.pdbx_strand_id
1 'polypeptide(L)'
;MCGIVGYIGKYDTTKILLDGLKELEYRGYDSAGIAVLHGNEIDVFKAVGKLVNLEEKVNQNNKDRYNLGIGHTRWATHGKPTEVNAHPHLGEYSYVVHNGIIENYKELKDELTSLGHNFVSQTDTEVIVHLFEHYNNKLNDAKKAFQETIKRLEGAYAILLITKKDPEKIFFYKLGSPMIVGHGIEKDEVLFASSDSALIGLANDVVYLDDKIGGVASRDGIEFFSKNIVWSKLPTSKQFAQKDGFRYFMEKEIYEQSVVVSDCMLGRVKDSEINFDEIDSKILDGINEIKICACGTSYHAGLASSYLFERLSKIKCSVEVASEFRYKEPLLTKDTLFVVISQSGETADTLEALKMAKNAGLKTLVICNVDNSSMTRVADFTILTRAGIEKGVASTKAFSTQTVVLWMLSLYFAQIKETISKEKLENEVNTLREVPKALKVHENIHEKTKRLSKRYLHGHGFFFIGRDVFYPLALEGALKLKEISYLHAEGYPAGEMKHGPIALADPELFTIALMPKNMLYDKIKSNVEELSARDSTICAISSADFELADDFIKINKCDHYMLEFFEMLVALQILSMEISIRLKNDVDMPRNLAKSVTVE
;
A
#
# COMPACT_ATOMS: atom_id res chain seq x y z
N MET A 1 1.13 6.46 5.11
CA MET A 1 1.62 7.61 4.29
C MET A 1 0.63 8.74 4.51
N CYS A 2 1.06 9.97 4.75
CA CYS A 2 0.12 11.10 4.86
C CYS A 2 -0.39 11.56 3.47
N GLY A 3 -1.39 12.45 3.41
CA GLY A 3 -1.85 13.08 2.17
C GLY A 3 -1.41 14.54 2.08
N ILE A 4 -0.87 14.96 0.93
CA ILE A 4 -0.65 16.38 0.60
C ILE A 4 -1.55 16.76 -0.56
N VAL A 5 -2.14 17.96 -0.48
CA VAL A 5 -2.74 18.66 -1.61
C VAL A 5 -2.28 20.12 -1.65
N GLY A 6 -2.24 20.69 -2.84
CA GLY A 6 -2.00 22.12 -3.03
C GLY A 6 -2.70 22.61 -4.29
N TYR A 7 -3.08 23.88 -4.28
CA TYR A 7 -3.80 24.47 -5.39
C TYR A 7 -3.46 25.96 -5.54
N ILE A 8 -3.31 26.37 -6.79
CA ILE A 8 -3.22 27.76 -7.22
C ILE A 8 -4.24 27.95 -8.35
N GLY A 9 -5.17 28.89 -8.23
CA GLY A 9 -6.17 29.15 -9.27
C GLY A 9 -7.27 30.12 -8.86
N LYS A 10 -8.42 30.09 -9.55
CA LYS A 10 -9.52 31.07 -9.37
C LYS A 10 -10.75 30.51 -8.68
N TYR A 11 -10.92 29.19 -8.65
CA TYR A 11 -12.03 28.56 -7.94
C TYR A 11 -11.84 28.58 -6.43
N ASP A 12 -12.88 28.14 -5.71
CA ASP A 12 -12.87 27.97 -4.27
C ASP A 12 -11.75 27.01 -3.85
N THR A 13 -10.64 27.61 -3.44
CA THR A 13 -9.44 26.92 -2.96
C THR A 13 -9.77 26.00 -1.79
N THR A 14 -10.66 26.41 -0.87
CA THR A 14 -10.98 25.58 0.30
C THR A 14 -11.68 24.30 -0.12
N LYS A 15 -12.63 24.39 -1.06
CA LYS A 15 -13.33 23.23 -1.61
C LYS A 15 -12.39 22.28 -2.34
N ILE A 16 -11.51 22.80 -3.21
CA ILE A 16 -10.55 21.96 -3.96
C ILE A 16 -9.61 21.22 -3.00
N LEU A 17 -9.11 21.90 -1.96
CA LEU A 17 -8.26 21.25 -0.97
C LEU A 17 -9.03 20.20 -0.16
N LEU A 18 -10.26 20.48 0.29
CA LEU A 18 -11.08 19.51 1.02
C LEU A 18 -11.43 18.28 0.17
N ASP A 19 -11.88 18.49 -1.07
CA ASP A 19 -12.19 17.40 -2.00
C ASP A 19 -10.95 16.55 -2.30
N GLY A 20 -9.79 17.19 -2.47
CA GLY A 20 -8.52 16.49 -2.65
C GLY A 20 -8.10 15.70 -1.41
N LEU A 21 -8.21 16.28 -0.21
CA LEU A 21 -7.91 15.58 1.06
C LEU A 21 -8.85 14.41 1.31
N LYS A 22 -10.11 14.51 0.88
CA LYS A 22 -11.10 13.43 0.98
C LYS A 22 -10.69 12.22 0.14
N GLU A 23 -10.13 12.47 -1.04
CA GLU A 23 -9.54 11.41 -1.87
C GLU A 23 -8.25 10.84 -1.30
N LEU A 24 -7.66 11.42 -0.24
CA LEU A 24 -6.44 10.96 0.42
C LEU A 24 -6.65 10.52 1.87
N GLU A 25 -7.87 10.55 2.41
CA GLU A 25 -8.15 10.24 3.82
C GLU A 25 -7.75 8.81 4.19
N TYR A 26 -7.85 7.86 3.26
CA TYR A 26 -7.40 6.47 3.46
C TYR A 26 -5.88 6.33 3.70
N ARG A 27 -5.10 7.37 3.40
CA ARG A 27 -3.67 7.43 3.65
C ARG A 27 -3.38 7.88 5.09
N GLY A 28 -4.18 8.79 5.65
CA GLY A 28 -4.07 9.21 7.05
C GLY A 28 -5.31 9.96 7.54
N TYR A 29 -5.72 9.71 8.77
CA TYR A 29 -6.99 10.19 9.33
C TYR A 29 -6.91 10.50 10.84
N ASP A 30 -5.70 10.68 11.38
CA ASP A 30 -5.50 11.07 12.79
C ASP A 30 -5.76 12.57 13.01
N SER A 31 -5.50 13.38 11.99
CA SER A 31 -5.77 14.82 11.95
C SER A 31 -5.65 15.35 10.52
N ALA A 32 -6.22 16.53 10.25
CA ALA A 32 -6.13 17.19 8.96
C ALA A 32 -6.10 18.72 9.13
N GLY A 33 -5.61 19.41 8.10
CA GLY A 33 -5.67 20.86 8.05
C GLY A 33 -5.38 21.47 6.70
N ILE A 34 -5.76 22.73 6.53
CA ILE A 34 -5.47 23.55 5.35
C ILE A 34 -4.98 24.94 5.78
N ALA A 35 -4.12 25.53 4.96
CA ALA A 35 -3.78 26.95 5.00
C ALA A 35 -4.10 27.56 3.64
N VAL A 36 -4.87 28.64 3.64
CA VAL A 36 -5.34 29.33 2.45
C VAL A 36 -4.94 30.79 2.49
N LEU A 37 -4.49 31.32 1.36
CA LEU A 37 -3.87 32.63 1.22
C LEU A 37 -4.65 33.47 0.21
N HIS A 38 -4.86 34.74 0.55
CA HIS A 38 -5.37 35.77 -0.36
C HIS A 38 -4.66 37.10 -0.09
N GLY A 39 -3.88 37.59 -1.04
CA GLY A 39 -3.04 38.77 -0.81
C GLY A 39 -2.09 38.52 0.35
N ASN A 40 -2.17 39.30 1.44
CA ASN A 40 -1.34 39.10 2.64
C ASN A 40 -2.07 38.43 3.81
N GLU A 41 -3.30 37.97 3.60
CA GLU A 41 -4.12 37.32 4.62
C GLU A 41 -4.06 35.79 4.48
N ILE A 42 -3.62 35.10 5.54
CA ILE A 42 -3.63 33.64 5.63
C ILE A 42 -4.62 33.22 6.69
N ASP A 43 -5.52 32.33 6.31
CA ASP A 43 -6.44 31.66 7.22
C ASP A 43 -6.06 30.18 7.30
N VAL A 44 -6.10 29.61 8.52
CA VAL A 44 -5.69 28.24 8.79
C VAL A 44 -6.75 27.51 9.58
N PHE A 45 -7.06 26.30 9.12
CA PHE A 45 -8.04 25.41 9.73
C PHE A 45 -7.37 24.07 10.01
N LYS A 46 -7.48 23.60 11.26
CA LYS A 46 -6.94 22.30 11.68
C LYS A 46 -7.95 21.58 12.55
N ALA A 47 -8.02 20.25 12.42
CA ALA A 47 -8.88 19.41 13.22
C ALA A 47 -8.20 18.07 13.53
N VAL A 48 -8.50 17.52 14.71
CA VAL A 48 -8.12 16.15 15.08
C VAL A 48 -9.19 15.17 14.60
N GLY A 49 -8.78 13.98 14.19
CA GLY A 49 -9.65 12.91 13.69
C GLY A 49 -9.94 13.02 12.20
N LYS A 50 -11.08 12.43 11.80
CA LYS A 50 -11.53 12.32 10.40
C LYS A 50 -11.74 13.68 9.75
N LEU A 51 -11.65 13.72 8.42
CA LEU A 51 -11.70 14.95 7.62
C LEU A 51 -13.00 15.74 7.80
N VAL A 52 -14.12 15.08 8.12
CA VAL A 52 -15.40 15.72 8.41
C VAL A 52 -15.29 16.82 9.49
N ASN A 53 -14.42 16.63 10.49
CA ASN A 53 -14.19 17.62 11.54
C ASN A 53 -13.53 18.90 10.99
N LEU A 54 -12.68 18.76 9.96
CA LEU A 54 -12.08 19.89 9.27
C LEU A 54 -13.11 20.57 8.35
N GLU A 55 -13.90 19.80 7.60
CA GLU A 55 -14.97 20.31 6.74
C GLU A 55 -15.93 21.21 7.53
N GLU A 56 -16.36 20.78 8.72
CA GLU A 56 -17.23 21.57 9.60
C GLU A 56 -16.62 22.93 10.00
N LYS A 57 -15.32 22.95 10.37
CA LYS A 57 -14.63 24.20 10.76
C LYS A 57 -14.45 25.17 9.59
N VAL A 58 -14.16 24.65 8.40
CA VAL A 58 -13.98 25.46 7.19
C VAL A 58 -15.32 26.06 6.75
N ASN A 59 -16.39 25.26 6.72
CA ASN A 59 -17.72 25.71 6.31
C ASN A 59 -18.29 26.83 7.18
N GLN A 60 -17.94 26.86 8.47
CA GLN A 60 -18.36 27.92 9.40
C GLN A 60 -17.67 29.28 9.13
N ASN A 61 -16.54 29.29 8.42
CA ASN A 61 -15.68 30.46 8.26
C ASN A 61 -15.31 30.76 6.80
N ASN A 62 -15.94 30.09 5.84
CA ASN A 62 -15.51 30.17 4.45
C ASN A 62 -15.73 31.59 3.89
N LYS A 63 -14.71 32.06 3.17
CA LYS A 63 -14.72 33.31 2.42
C LYS A 63 -14.31 32.96 1.00
N ASP A 64 -15.17 33.23 0.02
CA ASP A 64 -14.95 32.96 -1.43
C ASP A 64 -13.87 33.86 -2.06
N ARG A 65 -12.70 34.00 -1.41
CA ARG A 65 -11.63 34.92 -1.84
C ARG A 65 -10.28 34.25 -2.04
N TYR A 66 -10.02 33.06 -1.52
CA TYR A 66 -8.68 32.45 -1.60
C TYR A 66 -8.36 31.92 -2.99
N ASN A 67 -7.15 32.21 -3.46
CA ASN A 67 -6.66 31.81 -4.79
C ASN A 67 -5.45 30.86 -4.72
N LEU A 68 -4.96 30.57 -3.51
CA LEU A 68 -3.81 29.72 -3.26
C LEU A 68 -3.95 29.02 -1.91
N GLY A 69 -3.58 27.75 -1.83
CA GLY A 69 -3.53 27.05 -0.54
C GLY A 69 -2.88 25.69 -0.58
N ILE A 70 -2.58 25.19 0.61
CA ILE A 70 -2.00 23.86 0.86
C ILE A 70 -2.81 23.13 1.92
N GLY A 71 -2.89 21.81 1.80
CA GLY A 71 -3.66 20.96 2.68
C GLY A 71 -2.94 19.65 3.01
N HIS A 72 -3.29 19.09 4.16
CA HIS A 72 -2.69 17.85 4.64
C HIS A 72 -3.66 16.97 5.42
N THR A 73 -3.55 15.65 5.21
CA THR A 73 -4.09 14.62 6.10
C THR A 73 -2.95 13.83 6.72
N ARG A 74 -2.96 13.69 8.05
CA ARG A 74 -1.82 13.20 8.83
C ARG A 74 -2.10 11.82 9.42
N TRP A 75 -1.11 10.94 9.28
CA TRP A 75 -0.90 9.76 10.11
C TRP A 75 0.30 10.02 11.02
N ALA A 76 0.09 10.02 12.33
CA ALA A 76 1.07 10.54 13.28
C ALA A 76 2.21 9.54 13.54
N THR A 77 3.42 9.81 13.01
CA THR A 77 4.65 9.06 13.35
C THR A 77 5.38 9.67 14.55
N HIS A 78 5.46 11.01 14.61
CA HIS A 78 6.06 11.77 15.72
C HIS A 78 5.02 12.67 16.41
N GLY A 79 4.95 12.62 17.73
CA GLY A 79 4.04 13.47 18.52
C GLY A 79 2.56 13.04 18.42
N LYS A 80 1.81 13.31 19.50
CA LYS A 80 0.39 12.89 19.59
C LYS A 80 -0.50 13.59 18.55
N PRO A 81 -1.58 12.95 18.06
CA PRO A 81 -2.61 13.61 17.26
C PRO A 81 -3.26 14.77 18.03
N THR A 82 -2.84 16.00 17.74
CA THR A 82 -3.35 17.23 18.34
C THR A 82 -3.44 18.30 17.26
N GLU A 83 -4.27 19.32 17.45
CA GLU A 83 -4.34 20.42 16.47
C GLU A 83 -2.99 21.14 16.31
N VAL A 84 -2.18 21.22 17.37
CA VAL A 84 -0.84 21.80 17.33
C VAL A 84 0.09 21.00 16.42
N ASN A 85 0.04 19.67 16.50
CA ASN A 85 0.85 18.77 15.68
C ASN A 85 0.25 18.48 14.29
N ALA A 86 -0.99 18.90 14.04
CA ALA A 86 -1.59 18.80 12.71
C ALA A 86 -0.94 19.83 11.76
N HIS A 87 -0.74 19.41 10.52
CA HIS A 87 -0.25 20.29 9.46
C HIS A 87 -1.41 21.15 8.92
N PRO A 88 -1.15 22.31 8.31
CA PRO A 88 0.16 22.94 8.09
C PRO A 88 0.82 23.47 9.38
N HIS A 89 2.15 23.40 9.45
CA HIS A 89 2.93 24.01 10.52
C HIS A 89 3.19 25.49 10.25
N LEU A 90 3.22 26.28 11.31
CA LEU A 90 3.25 27.75 11.31
C LEU A 90 4.65 28.26 11.68
N GLY A 91 5.18 29.19 10.86
CA GLY A 91 6.26 30.11 11.24
C GLY A 91 5.68 31.47 11.68
N GLU A 92 6.43 32.55 11.61
CA GLU A 92 5.88 33.91 11.84
C GLU A 92 4.95 34.37 10.72
N TYR A 93 5.25 33.99 9.48
CA TYR A 93 4.55 34.46 8.28
C TYR A 93 4.45 33.43 7.16
N SER A 94 4.87 32.19 7.41
CA SER A 94 4.93 31.10 6.44
C SER A 94 4.28 29.83 6.99
N TYR A 95 3.86 28.95 6.10
CA TYR A 95 3.24 27.67 6.44
C TYR A 95 3.75 26.55 5.57
N VAL A 96 3.87 25.36 6.16
CA VAL A 96 4.41 24.18 5.48
C VAL A 96 3.56 22.94 5.73
N VAL A 97 3.35 22.15 4.68
CA VAL A 97 2.89 20.75 4.79
C VAL A 97 4.00 19.83 4.34
N HIS A 98 4.06 18.66 4.99
CA HIS A 98 5.16 17.72 4.85
C HIS A 98 4.65 16.27 4.90
N ASN A 99 5.14 15.44 3.99
CA ASN A 99 5.04 13.99 4.04
C ASN A 99 6.44 13.44 4.11
N GLY A 100 6.78 12.67 5.14
CA GLY A 100 8.15 12.22 5.30
C GLY A 100 8.61 12.21 6.74
N ILE A 101 9.92 12.07 6.90
CA ILE A 101 10.66 12.29 8.14
C ILE A 101 11.87 13.17 7.83
N ILE A 102 12.05 14.21 8.63
CA ILE A 102 13.30 14.99 8.68
C ILE A 102 14.19 14.38 9.75
N GLU A 103 15.24 13.66 9.34
CA GLU A 103 16.07 12.86 10.25
C GLU A 103 16.93 13.74 11.16
N ASN A 104 17.45 14.86 10.62
CA ASN A 104 18.28 15.80 11.36
C ASN A 104 17.48 16.91 12.08
N TYR A 105 16.18 16.73 12.30
CA TYR A 105 15.31 17.77 12.89
C TYR A 105 15.79 18.24 14.26
N LYS A 106 16.37 17.35 15.08
CA LYS A 106 16.82 17.69 16.43
C LYS A 106 17.98 18.69 16.40
N GLU A 107 18.96 18.45 15.54
CA GLU A 107 20.11 19.34 15.36
C GLU A 107 19.67 20.71 14.85
N LEU A 108 18.76 20.74 13.86
CA LEU A 108 18.19 21.97 13.32
C LEU A 108 17.37 22.73 14.38
N LYS A 109 16.59 22.02 15.19
CA LYS A 109 15.78 22.62 16.26
C LYS A 109 16.66 23.25 17.33
N ASP A 110 17.73 22.58 17.75
CA ASP A 110 18.66 23.09 18.76
C ASP A 110 19.39 24.35 18.23
N GLU A 111 19.85 24.33 16.97
CA GLU A 111 20.45 25.49 16.29
C GLU A 111 19.48 26.67 16.24
N LEU A 112 18.26 26.48 15.72
CA LEU A 112 17.26 27.55 15.58
C LEU A 112 16.80 28.09 16.94
N THR A 113 16.67 27.23 17.96
CA THR A 113 16.33 27.66 19.32
C THR A 113 17.44 28.56 19.89
N SER A 114 18.71 28.22 19.66
CA SER A 114 19.85 29.07 20.06
C SER A 114 19.87 30.44 19.37
N LEU A 115 19.25 30.51 18.18
CA LEU A 115 19.07 31.73 17.38
C LEU A 115 17.79 32.50 17.74
N GLY A 116 17.02 32.05 18.74
CA GLY A 116 15.84 32.73 19.28
C GLY A 116 14.50 32.30 18.68
N HIS A 117 14.46 31.24 17.87
CA HIS A 117 13.20 30.70 17.36
C HIS A 117 12.46 29.91 18.46
N ASN A 118 11.14 30.09 18.53
CA ASN A 118 10.28 29.37 19.48
C ASN A 118 9.50 28.26 18.78
N PHE A 119 9.61 27.04 19.30
CA PHE A 119 8.91 25.87 18.78
C PHE A 119 7.72 25.52 19.68
N VAL A 120 6.57 25.22 19.07
CA VAL A 120 5.32 24.90 19.80
C VAL A 120 4.88 23.46 19.65
N SER A 121 5.38 22.75 18.63
CA SER A 121 4.99 21.38 18.32
C SER A 121 6.08 20.36 18.69
N GLN A 122 5.66 19.09 18.64
CA GLN A 122 6.52 17.93 18.86
C GLN A 122 6.91 17.26 17.53
N THR A 123 6.63 17.89 16.40
CA THR A 123 6.88 17.31 15.09
C THR A 123 8.26 17.74 14.57
N ASP A 124 8.83 16.88 13.75
CA ASP A 124 10.00 17.16 12.94
C ASP A 124 9.73 18.29 11.92
N THR A 125 8.50 18.37 11.43
CA THR A 125 8.08 19.26 10.35
C THR A 125 8.23 20.75 10.67
N GLU A 126 8.04 21.14 11.93
CA GLU A 126 8.10 22.56 12.33
C GLU A 126 9.47 23.19 12.04
N VAL A 127 10.56 22.41 12.07
CA VAL A 127 11.91 22.94 11.77
C VAL A 127 12.03 23.48 10.35
N ILE A 128 11.24 22.96 9.40
CA ILE A 128 11.30 23.36 7.99
C ILE A 128 10.88 24.82 7.84
N VAL A 129 9.78 25.22 8.48
CA VAL A 129 9.24 26.59 8.34
C VAL A 129 10.10 27.62 9.07
N HIS A 130 10.63 27.29 10.25
CA HIS A 130 11.56 28.17 10.98
C HIS A 130 12.88 28.34 10.23
N LEU A 131 13.42 27.27 9.65
CA LEU A 131 14.65 27.33 8.85
C LEU A 131 14.47 28.18 7.59
N PHE A 132 13.32 28.05 6.92
CA PHE A 132 12.96 28.89 5.79
C PHE A 132 12.93 30.38 6.15
N GLU A 133 12.22 30.73 7.22
CA GLU A 133 12.10 32.12 7.64
C GLU A 133 13.43 32.71 8.12
N HIS A 134 14.27 31.89 8.78
CA HIS A 134 15.62 32.27 9.16
C HIS A 134 16.44 32.72 7.93
N TYR A 135 16.45 31.92 6.86
CA TYR A 135 17.14 32.29 5.62
C TYR A 135 16.47 33.46 4.91
N ASN A 136 15.14 33.50 4.87
CA ASN A 136 14.41 34.55 4.18
C ASN A 136 14.61 35.92 4.85
N ASN A 137 14.68 35.98 6.19
CA ASN A 137 14.97 37.21 6.93
C ASN A 137 16.39 37.74 6.66
N LYS A 138 17.34 36.87 6.29
CA LYS A 138 18.71 37.25 5.93
C LYS A 138 18.86 37.64 4.45
N LEU A 139 18.23 36.87 3.56
CA LEU A 139 18.42 36.99 2.11
C LEU A 139 17.42 37.93 1.44
N ASN A 140 16.25 38.14 2.05
CA ASN A 140 15.11 38.86 1.49
C ASN A 140 14.72 38.37 0.07
N ASP A 141 14.81 37.06 -0.13
CA ASP A 141 14.56 36.36 -1.39
C ASP A 141 14.01 34.96 -1.06
N ALA A 142 12.69 34.81 -1.14
CA ALA A 142 11.99 33.60 -0.71
C ALA A 142 12.45 32.36 -1.48
N LYS A 143 12.74 32.52 -2.77
CA LYS A 143 13.23 31.41 -3.61
C LYS A 143 14.61 30.94 -3.16
N LYS A 144 15.55 31.86 -2.95
CA LYS A 144 16.87 31.49 -2.43
C LYS A 144 16.80 30.92 -1.02
N ALA A 145 15.95 31.48 -0.16
CA ALA A 145 15.73 30.98 1.19
C ALA A 145 15.22 29.53 1.19
N PHE A 146 14.26 29.21 0.31
CA PHE A 146 13.78 27.85 0.15
C PHE A 146 14.89 26.92 -0.36
N GLN A 147 15.72 27.36 -1.31
CA GLN A 147 16.87 26.59 -1.81
C GLN A 147 17.92 26.33 -0.73
N GLU A 148 18.20 27.27 0.16
CA GLU A 148 19.12 27.05 1.30
C GLU A 148 18.49 26.12 2.35
N THR A 149 17.18 26.21 2.56
CA THR A 149 16.44 25.34 3.48
C THR A 149 16.55 23.88 3.04
N ILE A 150 16.21 23.55 1.79
CA ILE A 150 16.23 22.17 1.30
C ILE A 150 17.63 21.54 1.25
N LYS A 151 18.71 22.34 1.21
CA LYS A 151 20.10 21.83 1.27
C LYS A 151 20.49 21.31 2.64
N ARG A 152 19.80 21.77 3.69
CA ARG A 152 20.10 21.46 5.09
C ARG A 152 19.24 20.32 5.64
N LEU A 153 18.16 19.95 4.95
CA LEU A 153 17.26 18.89 5.41
C LEU A 153 17.81 17.53 5.01
N GLU A 154 17.77 16.58 5.95
CA GLU A 154 18.13 15.18 5.73
C GLU A 154 16.93 14.27 5.98
N GLY A 155 16.88 13.13 5.28
CA GLY A 155 15.81 12.14 5.37
C GLY A 155 15.02 12.00 4.07
N ALA A 156 13.78 11.51 4.18
CA ALA A 156 12.87 11.27 3.07
C ALA A 156 11.58 12.07 3.25
N TYR A 157 11.36 13.09 2.42
CA TYR A 157 10.29 14.06 2.53
C TYR A 157 9.76 14.64 1.21
N ALA A 158 8.53 15.13 1.24
CA ALA A 158 7.92 15.97 0.23
C ALA A 158 7.25 17.17 0.91
N ILE A 159 7.47 18.37 0.38
CA ILE A 159 7.11 19.63 1.02
C ILE A 159 6.30 20.50 0.06
N LEU A 160 5.24 21.14 0.57
CA LEU A 160 4.70 22.38 0.01
C LEU A 160 4.80 23.48 1.06
N LEU A 161 5.26 24.67 0.65
CA LEU A 161 5.42 25.83 1.52
C LEU A 161 4.78 27.07 0.87
N ILE A 162 4.08 27.85 1.69
CA ILE A 162 3.48 29.15 1.32
C ILE A 162 3.94 30.22 2.30
N THR A 163 4.02 31.48 1.84
CA THR A 163 4.53 32.58 2.67
C THR A 163 3.95 33.92 2.28
N LYS A 164 3.71 34.80 3.27
CA LYS A 164 3.28 36.18 3.03
C LYS A 164 4.32 37.03 2.28
N LYS A 165 5.57 36.57 2.20
CA LYS A 165 6.66 37.29 1.52
C LYS A 165 6.64 37.09 -0.01
N ASP A 166 5.92 36.08 -0.49
CA ASP A 166 5.72 35.81 -1.90
C ASP A 166 4.31 35.22 -2.09
N PRO A 167 3.26 36.06 -1.97
CA PRO A 167 1.90 35.60 -1.68
C PRO A 167 1.18 34.91 -2.84
N GLU A 168 1.81 34.82 -4.00
CA GLU A 168 1.24 34.22 -5.21
C GLU A 168 1.90 32.89 -5.57
N LYS A 169 2.76 32.36 -4.69
CA LYS A 169 3.60 31.21 -5.00
C LYS A 169 3.52 30.07 -3.97
N ILE A 170 3.61 28.85 -4.50
CA ILE A 170 3.85 27.64 -3.72
C ILE A 170 5.26 27.15 -4.03
N PHE A 171 6.06 26.98 -2.98
CA PHE A 171 7.39 26.35 -3.05
C PHE A 171 7.24 24.86 -2.79
N PHE A 172 7.90 24.03 -3.60
CA PHE A 172 7.78 22.58 -3.47
C PHE A 172 9.11 21.86 -3.68
N TYR A 173 9.28 20.73 -3.00
CA TYR A 173 10.45 19.88 -3.15
C TYR A 173 10.15 18.43 -2.75
N LYS A 174 10.81 17.48 -3.42
CA LYS A 174 10.72 16.05 -3.13
C LYS A 174 12.10 15.42 -2.97
N LEU A 175 12.22 14.57 -1.95
CA LEU A 175 13.28 13.59 -1.74
C LEU A 175 12.67 12.35 -1.08
N GLY A 176 12.45 11.26 -1.78
CA GLY A 176 11.98 9.99 -1.19
C GLY A 176 10.45 9.84 -1.03
N SER A 177 9.71 10.88 -0.61
CA SER A 177 8.23 10.80 -0.51
C SER A 177 7.53 11.23 -1.80
N PRO A 178 6.46 10.56 -2.27
CA PRO A 178 5.76 10.93 -3.51
C PRO A 178 5.20 12.36 -3.50
N MET A 179 5.32 13.02 -4.66
CA MET A 179 4.73 14.33 -4.96
C MET A 179 4.50 14.43 -6.46
N ILE A 180 3.34 14.94 -6.83
CA ILE A 180 2.90 15.17 -8.20
C ILE A 180 2.54 16.64 -8.32
N VAL A 181 2.96 17.28 -9.39
CA VAL A 181 2.52 18.63 -9.77
C VAL A 181 1.93 18.59 -11.16
N GLY A 182 0.79 19.24 -11.37
CA GLY A 182 0.10 19.25 -12.66
C GLY A 182 -0.47 20.61 -13.00
N HIS A 183 -0.68 20.82 -14.29
CA HIS A 183 -1.52 21.92 -14.76
C HIS A 183 -2.98 21.49 -14.64
N GLY A 184 -3.80 22.39 -14.08
CA GLY A 184 -5.25 22.18 -14.07
C GLY A 184 -5.82 22.12 -15.49
N ILE A 185 -7.03 21.57 -15.60
CA ILE A 185 -7.81 21.58 -16.85
C ILE A 185 -8.09 23.03 -17.26
N GLU A 186 -8.28 23.91 -16.27
CA GLU A 186 -8.56 25.33 -16.49
C GLU A 186 -7.27 26.14 -16.56
N LYS A 187 -7.34 27.28 -17.25
CA LYS A 187 -6.16 28.13 -17.48
C LYS A 187 -5.70 28.81 -16.19
N ASP A 188 -4.37 28.95 -16.06
CA ASP A 188 -3.69 29.57 -14.91
C ASP A 188 -3.84 28.77 -13.60
N GLU A 189 -4.02 27.45 -13.70
CA GLU A 189 -4.12 26.52 -12.57
C GLU A 189 -2.91 25.63 -12.40
N VAL A 190 -2.50 25.47 -11.13
CA VAL A 190 -1.49 24.49 -10.73
C VAL A 190 -2.03 23.70 -9.55
N LEU A 191 -1.95 22.37 -9.65
CA LEU A 191 -2.38 21.43 -8.63
C LEU A 191 -1.20 20.61 -8.14
N PHE A 192 -1.22 20.26 -6.86
CA PHE A 192 -0.26 19.39 -6.22
C PHE A 192 -0.98 18.28 -5.48
N ALA A 193 -0.43 17.06 -5.53
CA ALA A 193 -0.90 15.99 -4.69
C ALA A 193 0.20 14.95 -4.40
N SER A 194 0.05 14.22 -3.30
CA SER A 194 0.87 13.03 -3.03
C SER A 194 0.36 11.75 -3.70
N SER A 195 -0.76 11.82 -4.46
CA SER A 195 -1.32 10.69 -5.21
C SER A 195 -2.27 11.16 -6.31
N ASP A 196 -2.36 10.37 -7.39
CA ASP A 196 -3.23 10.61 -8.54
C ASP A 196 -4.70 10.83 -8.17
N SER A 197 -5.22 10.12 -7.16
CA SER A 197 -6.65 10.15 -6.82
C SER A 197 -7.18 11.56 -6.53
N ALA A 198 -6.33 12.43 -5.98
CA ALA A 198 -6.68 13.83 -5.70
C ALA A 198 -6.62 14.74 -6.94
N LEU A 199 -5.98 14.31 -8.03
CA LEU A 199 -5.81 15.08 -9.27
C LEU A 199 -6.68 14.60 -10.42
N ILE A 200 -7.14 13.34 -10.41
CA ILE A 200 -7.96 12.78 -11.51
C ILE A 200 -9.17 13.69 -11.73
N GLY A 201 -9.41 14.07 -12.99
CA GLY A 201 -10.51 14.96 -13.38
C GLY A 201 -10.30 16.44 -13.03
N LEU A 202 -9.15 16.82 -12.46
CA LEU A 202 -8.73 18.21 -12.24
C LEU A 202 -7.51 18.60 -13.08
N ALA A 203 -6.66 17.63 -13.46
CA ALA A 203 -5.48 17.83 -14.31
C ALA A 203 -5.45 16.82 -15.47
N ASN A 204 -4.85 17.22 -16.59
CA ASN A 204 -4.65 16.35 -17.76
C ASN A 204 -3.22 15.80 -17.84
N ASP A 205 -2.25 16.68 -17.65
CA ASP A 205 -0.83 16.37 -17.71
C ASP A 205 -0.20 16.70 -16.35
N VAL A 206 0.64 15.78 -15.87
CA VAL A 206 1.29 15.87 -14.56
C VAL A 206 2.77 15.53 -14.67
N VAL A 207 3.54 16.00 -13.69
CA VAL A 207 4.92 15.62 -13.46
C VAL A 207 4.96 14.82 -12.16
N TYR A 208 5.35 13.55 -12.27
CA TYR A 208 5.75 12.73 -11.12
C TYR A 208 7.17 13.15 -10.74
N LEU A 209 7.34 13.81 -9.59
CA LEU A 209 8.64 14.34 -9.22
C LEU A 209 9.64 13.21 -8.92
N ASP A 210 10.82 13.26 -9.52
CA ASP A 210 11.96 12.44 -9.06
C ASP A 210 12.59 13.02 -7.80
N ASP A 211 13.45 12.24 -7.17
CA ASP A 211 14.18 12.69 -5.99
C ASP A 211 15.09 13.87 -6.33
N LYS A 212 15.16 14.80 -5.39
CA LYS A 212 15.90 16.06 -5.49
C LYS A 212 15.36 17.03 -6.53
N ILE A 213 14.12 16.85 -6.97
CA ILE A 213 13.40 17.79 -7.82
C ILE A 213 12.47 18.65 -6.97
N GLY A 214 12.50 19.95 -7.24
CA GLY A 214 11.58 20.93 -6.67
C GLY A 214 11.49 22.17 -7.53
N GLY A 215 10.79 23.18 -7.04
CA GLY A 215 10.52 24.39 -7.80
C GLY A 215 9.63 25.38 -7.08
N VAL A 216 9.15 26.33 -7.87
CA VAL A 216 8.19 27.35 -7.46
C VAL A 216 7.07 27.38 -8.48
N ALA A 217 5.82 27.29 -8.04
CA ALA A 217 4.66 27.44 -8.90
C ALA A 217 3.93 28.73 -8.60
N SER A 218 3.34 29.30 -9.65
CA SER A 218 2.45 30.45 -9.61
C SER A 218 1.35 30.27 -10.65
N ARG A 219 0.47 31.27 -10.77
CA ARG A 219 -0.55 31.29 -11.84
C ARG A 219 0.05 31.39 -13.24
N ASP A 220 1.28 31.88 -13.36
CA ASP A 220 2.00 31.98 -14.64
C ASP A 220 2.63 30.65 -15.07
N GLY A 221 2.65 29.64 -14.19
CA GLY A 221 3.18 28.31 -14.46
C GLY A 221 4.12 27.81 -13.38
N ILE A 222 4.89 26.76 -13.73
CA ILE A 222 5.77 26.03 -12.82
C ILE A 222 7.22 26.24 -13.24
N GLU A 223 8.02 26.80 -12.33
CA GLU A 223 9.45 26.92 -12.48
C GLU A 223 10.16 25.81 -11.70
N PHE A 224 10.76 24.85 -12.40
CA PHE A 224 11.56 23.79 -11.79
C PHE A 224 13.01 24.23 -11.57
N PHE A 225 13.61 23.76 -10.47
CA PHE A 225 15.05 23.94 -10.22
C PHE A 225 15.92 23.01 -11.08
N SER A 226 15.31 21.99 -11.69
CA SER A 226 15.94 21.08 -12.66
C SER A 226 15.44 21.37 -14.08
N LYS A 227 16.27 21.04 -15.08
CA LYS A 227 15.93 21.20 -16.51
C LYS A 227 15.29 19.95 -17.13
N ASN A 228 15.48 18.78 -16.52
CA ASN A 228 15.00 17.52 -17.07
C ASN A 228 13.70 17.13 -16.39
N ILE A 229 12.58 17.52 -16.98
CA ILE A 229 11.24 17.26 -16.45
C ILE A 229 10.43 16.51 -17.50
N VAL A 230 9.83 15.40 -17.10
CA VAL A 230 9.00 14.56 -17.97
C VAL A 230 7.54 14.74 -17.57
N TRP A 231 6.73 15.18 -18.53
CA TRP A 231 5.28 15.26 -18.38
C TRP A 231 4.63 13.94 -18.80
N SER A 232 3.65 13.51 -18.02
CA SER A 232 2.90 12.27 -18.22
C SER A 232 1.41 12.57 -18.19
N LYS A 233 0.62 11.83 -18.98
CA LYS A 233 -0.84 11.95 -18.94
C LYS A 233 -1.39 11.31 -17.68
N LEU A 234 -2.32 12.01 -17.03
CA LEU A 234 -3.06 11.49 -15.89
C LEU A 234 -4.21 10.60 -16.37
N PRO A 235 -4.50 9.46 -15.69
CA PRO A 235 -5.68 8.67 -15.99
C PRO A 235 -6.99 9.46 -15.85
N THR A 236 -7.98 9.20 -16.71
CA THR A 236 -9.21 10.01 -16.81
C THR A 236 -10.39 9.52 -15.98
N SER A 237 -10.39 8.29 -15.45
CA SER A 237 -11.57 7.70 -14.78
C SER A 237 -11.43 7.62 -13.26
N LYS A 238 -12.35 8.28 -12.53
CA LYS A 238 -12.57 8.09 -11.07
C LYS A 238 -13.45 6.87 -10.73
N GLN A 239 -13.98 6.16 -11.71
CA GLN A 239 -15.09 5.22 -11.49
C GLN A 239 -14.71 4.08 -10.53
N PHE A 240 -13.43 3.71 -10.47
CA PHE A 240 -12.92 2.67 -9.56
C PHE A 240 -12.76 3.12 -8.10
N ALA A 241 -12.98 4.40 -7.79
CA ALA A 241 -12.71 5.02 -6.49
C ALA A 241 -13.96 5.19 -5.59
N GLN A 242 -15.15 4.75 -6.03
CA GLN A 242 -16.41 4.81 -5.27
C GLN A 242 -16.78 3.45 -4.67
N LYS A 243 -17.74 3.44 -3.72
CA LYS A 243 -18.21 2.20 -3.06
C LYS A 243 -19.26 1.43 -3.86
N ASP A 244 -19.86 2.00 -4.90
CA ASP A 244 -20.79 1.33 -5.83
C ASP A 244 -21.88 0.48 -5.17
N GLY A 245 -22.47 0.98 -4.08
CA GLY A 245 -23.53 0.29 -3.33
C GLY A 245 -23.06 -0.72 -2.29
N PHE A 246 -21.75 -0.99 -2.18
CA PHE A 246 -21.17 -1.77 -1.09
C PHE A 246 -21.07 -0.94 0.21
N ARG A 247 -21.03 -1.62 1.36
CA ARG A 247 -20.94 -0.97 2.67
C ARG A 247 -19.55 -0.36 2.88
N TYR A 248 -18.53 -1.08 2.40
CA TYR A 248 -17.11 -0.79 2.61
C TYR A 248 -16.33 -0.93 1.31
N PHE A 249 -15.23 -0.19 1.18
CA PHE A 249 -14.27 -0.39 0.08
C PHE A 249 -13.67 -1.80 0.14
N MET A 250 -13.29 -2.28 1.32
CA MET A 250 -12.79 -3.65 1.48
C MET A 250 -13.79 -4.69 0.95
N GLU A 251 -15.09 -4.52 1.21
CA GLU A 251 -16.13 -5.40 0.71
C GLU A 251 -16.20 -5.38 -0.82
N LYS A 252 -16.27 -4.18 -1.42
CA LYS A 252 -16.23 -3.99 -2.88
C LYS A 252 -15.00 -4.68 -3.48
N GLU A 253 -13.83 -4.44 -2.92
CA GLU A 253 -12.56 -4.94 -3.43
C GLU A 253 -12.45 -6.46 -3.35
N ILE A 254 -13.04 -7.10 -2.33
CA ILE A 254 -13.17 -8.57 -2.27
C ILE A 254 -14.02 -9.08 -3.43
N TYR A 255 -15.15 -8.42 -3.71
CA TYR A 255 -16.08 -8.79 -4.78
C TYR A 255 -15.52 -8.54 -6.18
N GLU A 256 -14.65 -7.54 -6.34
CA GLU A 256 -14.02 -7.18 -7.62
C GLU A 256 -12.94 -8.17 -8.08
N GLN A 257 -12.40 -9.01 -7.20
CA GLN A 257 -11.25 -9.88 -7.50
C GLN A 257 -11.43 -10.72 -8.75
N SER A 258 -12.64 -11.26 -8.99
CA SER A 258 -12.95 -12.06 -10.18
C SER A 258 -12.68 -11.30 -11.49
N VAL A 259 -13.16 -10.05 -11.57
CA VAL A 259 -13.00 -9.20 -12.76
C VAL A 259 -11.56 -8.72 -12.86
N VAL A 260 -11.01 -8.24 -11.76
CA VAL A 260 -9.67 -7.66 -11.70
C VAL A 260 -8.58 -8.67 -12.05
N VAL A 261 -8.71 -9.94 -11.63
CA VAL A 261 -7.78 -10.99 -12.03
C VAL A 261 -7.91 -11.33 -13.52
N SER A 262 -9.12 -11.24 -14.09
CA SER A 262 -9.30 -11.41 -15.55
C SER A 262 -8.52 -10.35 -16.32
N ASP A 263 -8.59 -9.09 -15.90
CA ASP A 263 -7.85 -7.97 -16.50
C ASP A 263 -6.33 -8.12 -16.33
N CYS A 264 -5.90 -8.62 -15.17
CA CYS A 264 -4.50 -8.94 -14.87
C CYS A 264 -3.92 -9.99 -15.83
N MET A 265 -4.72 -10.96 -16.26
CA MET A 265 -4.33 -12.04 -17.15
C MET A 265 -4.40 -11.66 -18.64
N LEU A 266 -5.16 -10.61 -18.98
CA LEU A 266 -5.41 -10.20 -20.35
C LEU A 266 -4.09 -9.86 -21.08
N GLY A 267 -3.90 -10.50 -22.24
CA GLY A 267 -2.68 -10.38 -23.05
C GLY A 267 -1.50 -11.24 -22.57
N ARG A 268 -1.56 -11.80 -21.35
CA ARG A 268 -0.47 -12.62 -20.77
C ARG A 268 -0.73 -14.11 -20.86
N VAL A 269 -1.98 -14.53 -20.71
CA VAL A 269 -2.39 -15.93 -20.87
C VAL A 269 -2.87 -16.15 -22.30
N LYS A 270 -2.07 -16.85 -23.11
CA LYS A 270 -2.42 -17.26 -24.49
C LYS A 270 -2.85 -18.73 -24.52
N ASP A 271 -3.26 -19.26 -25.67
CA ASP A 271 -3.86 -20.59 -25.82
C ASP A 271 -3.11 -21.71 -25.08
N SER A 272 -1.80 -21.85 -25.32
CA SER A 272 -0.94 -22.89 -24.70
C SER A 272 0.34 -22.33 -24.07
N GLU A 273 0.43 -21.02 -23.80
CA GLU A 273 1.64 -20.40 -23.26
C GLU A 273 1.32 -19.19 -22.37
N ILE A 274 2.24 -18.88 -21.47
CA ILE A 274 2.31 -17.57 -20.81
C ILE A 274 3.29 -16.69 -21.58
N ASN A 275 2.93 -15.41 -21.72
CA ASN A 275 3.76 -14.39 -22.33
C ASN A 275 3.72 -13.12 -21.48
N PHE A 276 4.85 -12.44 -21.40
CA PHE A 276 4.94 -11.08 -20.87
C PHE A 276 5.59 -10.22 -21.93
N ASP A 277 4.89 -9.18 -22.40
CA ASP A 277 5.47 -8.24 -23.36
C ASP A 277 6.46 -7.29 -22.68
N GLU A 278 6.37 -7.17 -21.35
CA GLU A 278 7.19 -6.31 -20.52
C GLU A 278 8.61 -6.85 -20.27
N ILE A 279 8.86 -8.14 -20.52
CA ILE A 279 10.16 -8.80 -20.29
C ILE A 279 10.50 -9.78 -21.42
N ASP A 280 11.79 -9.97 -21.70
CA ASP A 280 12.26 -10.99 -22.64
C ASP A 280 12.97 -12.15 -21.92
N SER A 281 13.30 -13.20 -22.67
CA SER A 281 13.95 -14.39 -22.11
C SER A 281 15.33 -14.11 -21.50
N LYS A 282 15.99 -13.01 -21.87
CA LYS A 282 17.32 -12.63 -21.35
C LYS A 282 17.27 -12.19 -19.89
N ILE A 283 16.09 -11.96 -19.33
CA ILE A 283 15.93 -11.72 -17.89
C ILE A 283 16.60 -12.84 -17.07
N LEU A 284 16.57 -14.09 -17.56
CA LEU A 284 17.16 -15.26 -16.90
C LEU A 284 18.62 -15.54 -17.30
N ASP A 285 19.24 -14.76 -18.19
CA ASP A 285 20.63 -14.98 -18.59
C ASP A 285 21.55 -14.88 -17.36
N GLY A 286 22.25 -15.98 -17.07
CA GLY A 286 23.14 -16.09 -15.93
C GLY A 286 22.46 -16.18 -14.56
N ILE A 287 21.12 -16.31 -14.51
CA ILE A 287 20.35 -16.38 -13.26
C ILE A 287 20.14 -17.82 -12.79
N ASN A 288 20.51 -18.09 -11.55
CA ASN A 288 20.34 -19.37 -10.86
C ASN A 288 19.45 -19.28 -9.62
N GLU A 289 19.23 -18.08 -9.09
CA GLU A 289 18.42 -17.83 -7.90
C GLU A 289 17.45 -16.67 -8.12
N ILE A 290 16.26 -16.79 -7.54
CA ILE A 290 15.30 -15.70 -7.37
C ILE A 290 15.28 -15.32 -5.89
N LYS A 291 15.49 -14.04 -5.60
CA LYS A 291 15.38 -13.48 -4.26
C LYS A 291 14.22 -12.51 -4.24
N ILE A 292 13.17 -12.82 -3.49
CA ILE A 292 11.98 -11.97 -3.35
C ILE A 292 12.09 -11.17 -2.05
N CYS A 293 11.92 -9.85 -2.12
CA CYS A 293 11.79 -8.97 -0.94
C CYS A 293 10.48 -8.19 -0.97
N ALA A 294 9.74 -8.22 0.14
CA ALA A 294 8.48 -7.50 0.28
C ALA A 294 8.12 -7.32 1.77
N CYS A 295 7.00 -6.63 2.05
CA CYS A 295 6.46 -6.46 3.40
C CYS A 295 4.97 -6.88 3.45
N GLY A 296 4.52 -7.34 4.62
CA GLY A 296 3.11 -7.63 4.91
C GLY A 296 2.47 -8.62 3.93
N THR A 297 1.26 -8.31 3.46
CA THR A 297 0.51 -9.13 2.49
C THR A 297 1.31 -9.44 1.21
N SER A 298 2.11 -8.50 0.68
CA SER A 298 2.97 -8.76 -0.49
C SER A 298 4.05 -9.81 -0.21
N TYR A 299 4.57 -9.87 1.03
CA TYR A 299 5.51 -10.90 1.47
C TYR A 299 4.85 -12.28 1.50
N HIS A 300 3.59 -12.38 1.92
CA HIS A 300 2.84 -13.64 1.85
C HIS A 300 2.64 -14.13 0.40
N ALA A 301 2.42 -13.22 -0.56
CA ALA A 301 2.34 -13.59 -1.98
C ALA A 301 3.68 -14.13 -2.48
N GLY A 302 4.78 -13.47 -2.08
CA GLY A 302 6.15 -13.95 -2.29
C GLY A 302 6.37 -15.37 -1.75
N LEU A 303 6.00 -15.61 -0.48
CA LEU A 303 6.10 -16.93 0.15
C LEU A 303 5.30 -17.99 -0.63
N ALA A 304 4.05 -17.71 -1.00
CA ALA A 304 3.25 -18.62 -1.80
C ALA A 304 3.93 -18.95 -3.14
N SER A 305 4.48 -17.94 -3.81
CA SER A 305 5.17 -18.11 -5.09
C SER A 305 6.47 -18.90 -5.02
N SER A 306 7.16 -18.92 -3.87
CA SER A 306 8.45 -19.63 -3.75
C SER A 306 8.29 -21.13 -4.04
N TYR A 307 7.21 -21.74 -3.54
CA TYR A 307 6.82 -23.11 -3.86
C TYR A 307 6.59 -23.30 -5.37
N LEU A 308 6.00 -22.31 -6.05
CA LEU A 308 5.69 -22.39 -7.49
C LEU A 308 6.95 -22.29 -8.34
N PHE A 309 7.85 -21.34 -8.06
CA PHE A 309 9.13 -21.21 -8.77
C PHE A 309 9.97 -22.48 -8.64
N GLU A 310 10.17 -22.99 -7.42
CA GLU A 310 10.96 -24.20 -7.23
C GLU A 310 10.31 -25.45 -7.86
N ARG A 311 8.98 -25.54 -7.82
CA ARG A 311 8.24 -26.68 -8.37
C ARG A 311 8.20 -26.66 -9.90
N LEU A 312 8.00 -25.49 -10.51
CA LEU A 312 7.72 -25.33 -11.94
C LEU A 312 8.97 -24.94 -12.74
N SER A 313 9.63 -23.84 -12.38
CA SER A 313 10.81 -23.34 -13.11
C SER A 313 12.12 -23.98 -12.69
N LYS A 314 12.13 -24.71 -11.56
CA LYS A 314 13.32 -25.33 -10.97
C LYS A 314 14.43 -24.32 -10.65
N ILE A 315 14.05 -23.07 -10.37
CA ILE A 315 14.96 -22.02 -9.91
C ILE A 315 14.80 -21.90 -8.40
N LYS A 316 15.93 -21.90 -7.67
CA LYS A 316 15.94 -21.68 -6.22
C LYS A 316 15.25 -20.36 -5.92
N CYS A 317 14.29 -20.35 -4.99
CA CYS A 317 13.56 -19.14 -4.66
C CYS A 317 13.55 -18.92 -3.16
N SER A 318 14.07 -17.77 -2.73
CA SER A 318 14.11 -17.40 -1.32
C SER A 318 13.40 -16.06 -1.10
N VAL A 319 12.62 -15.96 -0.03
CA VAL A 319 11.74 -14.81 0.25
C VAL A 319 12.11 -14.21 1.60
N GLU A 320 12.21 -12.89 1.65
CA GLU A 320 12.60 -12.17 2.86
C GLU A 320 11.73 -10.94 3.11
N VAL A 321 11.58 -10.61 4.39
CA VAL A 321 10.95 -9.35 4.80
C VAL A 321 11.94 -8.23 4.52
N ALA A 322 11.52 -7.20 3.80
CA ALA A 322 12.43 -6.17 3.29
C ALA A 322 13.16 -5.39 4.40
N SER A 323 12.48 -5.16 5.54
CA SER A 323 13.07 -4.49 6.71
C SER A 323 14.27 -5.27 7.25
N GLU A 324 14.17 -6.59 7.37
CA GLU A 324 15.29 -7.43 7.83
C GLU A 324 16.40 -7.53 6.79
N PHE A 325 16.02 -7.62 5.51
CA PHE A 325 16.99 -7.72 4.41
C PHE A 325 17.91 -6.50 4.33
N ARG A 326 17.37 -5.30 4.56
CA ARG A 326 18.12 -4.04 4.48
C ARG A 326 19.25 -3.96 5.51
N TYR A 327 19.06 -4.54 6.70
CA TYR A 327 19.96 -4.34 7.85
C TYR A 327 20.93 -5.50 8.13
N LYS A 328 20.79 -6.64 7.46
CA LYS A 328 21.57 -7.85 7.76
C LYS A 328 22.89 -8.02 6.99
N GLU A 329 23.32 -7.01 6.25
CA GLU A 329 24.44 -7.09 5.29
C GLU A 329 24.31 -8.28 4.31
N PRO A 330 23.28 -8.28 3.44
CA PRO A 330 22.94 -9.43 2.63
C PRO A 330 24.04 -9.78 1.62
N LEU A 331 24.27 -11.08 1.40
CA LEU A 331 25.11 -11.55 0.31
C LEU A 331 24.40 -11.36 -1.03
N LEU A 332 24.92 -10.46 -1.86
CA LEU A 332 24.38 -10.12 -3.18
C LEU A 332 25.27 -10.70 -4.28
N THR A 333 24.73 -11.62 -5.08
CA THR A 333 25.45 -12.26 -6.20
C THR A 333 24.80 -11.94 -7.54
N LYS A 334 25.60 -11.79 -8.59
CA LYS A 334 25.12 -11.40 -9.94
C LYS A 334 24.25 -12.47 -10.63
N ASP A 335 24.27 -13.70 -10.13
CA ASP A 335 23.40 -14.79 -10.60
C ASP A 335 22.04 -14.84 -9.90
N THR A 336 21.69 -13.78 -9.15
CA THR A 336 20.40 -13.61 -8.50
C THR A 336 19.54 -12.59 -9.26
N LEU A 337 18.32 -13.00 -9.63
CA LEU A 337 17.25 -12.08 -10.01
C LEU A 337 16.58 -11.57 -8.75
N PHE A 338 16.74 -10.27 -8.49
CA PHE A 338 16.15 -9.62 -7.32
C PHE A 338 14.75 -9.11 -7.66
N VAL A 339 13.74 -9.67 -6.99
CA VAL A 339 12.33 -9.35 -7.23
C VAL A 339 11.78 -8.61 -6.01
N VAL A 340 11.11 -7.49 -6.24
CA VAL A 340 10.33 -6.82 -5.19
C VAL A 340 8.85 -6.79 -5.52
N ILE A 341 8.01 -6.97 -4.49
CA ILE A 341 6.55 -6.97 -4.64
C ILE A 341 5.99 -5.83 -3.78
N SER A 342 5.25 -4.91 -4.40
CA SER A 342 4.59 -3.82 -3.68
C SER A 342 3.30 -3.42 -4.37
N GLN A 343 2.20 -3.30 -3.62
CA GLN A 343 0.98 -2.72 -4.18
C GLN A 343 1.20 -1.24 -4.56
N SER A 344 1.81 -0.47 -3.66
CA SER A 344 1.96 0.98 -3.84
C SER A 344 3.18 1.38 -4.68
N GLY A 345 4.22 0.55 -4.71
CA GLY A 345 5.51 0.90 -5.29
C GLY A 345 6.31 1.94 -4.49
N GLU A 346 5.86 2.26 -3.28
CA GLU A 346 6.42 3.32 -2.43
C GLU A 346 6.80 2.84 -1.01
N THR A 347 6.65 1.55 -0.72
CA THR A 347 7.01 0.98 0.59
C THR A 347 8.50 1.19 0.86
N ALA A 348 8.85 1.90 1.93
CA ALA A 348 10.21 2.41 2.17
C ALA A 348 11.27 1.30 2.19
N ASP A 349 11.10 0.31 3.08
CA ASP A 349 12.05 -0.81 3.21
C ASP A 349 12.25 -1.58 1.89
N THR A 350 11.15 -1.84 1.17
CA THR A 350 11.18 -2.54 -0.11
C THR A 350 11.89 -1.72 -1.18
N LEU A 351 11.71 -0.39 -1.19
CA LEU A 351 12.33 0.51 -2.17
C LEU A 351 13.84 0.60 -1.92
N GLU A 352 14.25 0.67 -0.65
CA GLU A 352 15.66 0.68 -0.28
C GLU A 352 16.33 -0.67 -0.56
N ALA A 353 15.66 -1.79 -0.29
CA ALA A 353 16.15 -3.11 -0.68
C ALA A 353 16.33 -3.23 -2.21
N LEU A 354 15.40 -2.69 -3.01
CA LEU A 354 15.52 -2.61 -4.47
C LEU A 354 16.74 -1.78 -4.89
N LYS A 355 16.92 -0.58 -4.32
CA LYS A 355 18.07 0.28 -4.61
C LYS A 355 19.39 -0.40 -4.23
N MET A 356 19.45 -1.09 -3.10
CA MET A 356 20.64 -1.86 -2.68
C MET A 356 21.00 -2.93 -3.71
N ALA A 357 20.03 -3.73 -4.15
CA ALA A 357 20.25 -4.76 -5.17
C ALA A 357 20.71 -4.15 -6.51
N LYS A 358 20.06 -3.06 -6.95
CA LYS A 358 20.42 -2.35 -8.18
C LYS A 358 21.84 -1.76 -8.12
N ASN A 359 22.21 -1.14 -6.99
CA ASN A 359 23.54 -0.59 -6.78
C ASN A 359 24.63 -1.67 -6.74
N ALA A 360 24.29 -2.89 -6.30
CA ALA A 360 25.16 -4.05 -6.36
C ALA A 360 25.24 -4.70 -7.77
N GLY A 361 24.47 -4.19 -8.74
CA GLY A 361 24.49 -4.64 -10.13
C GLY A 361 23.71 -5.93 -10.39
N LEU A 362 22.75 -6.27 -9.53
CA LEU A 362 21.82 -7.39 -9.77
C LEU A 362 20.76 -6.96 -10.80
N LYS A 363 20.23 -7.92 -11.56
CA LYS A 363 19.01 -7.70 -12.34
C LYS A 363 17.84 -7.52 -11.40
N THR A 364 17.04 -6.48 -11.62
CA THR A 364 15.92 -6.14 -10.75
C THR A 364 14.58 -6.19 -11.47
N LEU A 365 13.60 -6.84 -10.85
CA LEU A 365 12.22 -6.91 -11.32
C LEU A 365 11.28 -6.40 -10.22
N VAL A 366 10.37 -5.50 -10.56
CA VAL A 366 9.28 -5.11 -9.67
C VAL A 366 7.95 -5.67 -10.16
N ILE A 367 7.17 -6.21 -9.24
CA ILE A 367 5.76 -6.53 -9.41
C ILE A 367 4.97 -5.46 -8.64
N CYS A 368 4.34 -4.54 -9.38
CA CYS A 368 3.67 -3.36 -8.82
C CYS A 368 2.22 -3.23 -9.29
N ASN A 369 1.35 -2.60 -8.52
CA ASN A 369 0.02 -2.22 -9.02
C ASN A 369 0.00 -0.79 -9.60
N VAL A 370 0.79 0.11 -9.02
CA VAL A 370 0.86 1.52 -9.41
C VAL A 370 1.91 1.71 -10.48
N ASP A 371 1.47 2.14 -11.66
CA ASP A 371 2.35 2.59 -12.74
C ASP A 371 3.07 3.88 -12.33
N ASN A 372 4.28 4.11 -12.85
CA ASN A 372 5.10 5.29 -12.54
C ASN A 372 5.31 5.53 -11.03
N SER A 373 5.37 4.48 -10.22
CA SER A 373 5.84 4.54 -8.82
C SER A 373 7.36 4.68 -8.74
N SER A 374 7.89 5.00 -7.57
CA SER A 374 9.34 5.05 -7.33
C SER A 374 10.02 3.72 -7.66
N MET A 375 9.45 2.58 -7.27
CA MET A 375 10.04 1.27 -7.60
C MET A 375 10.04 0.97 -9.09
N THR A 376 8.97 1.33 -9.83
CA THR A 376 8.90 1.06 -11.28
C THR A 376 9.85 1.95 -12.09
N ARG A 377 10.17 3.14 -11.59
CA ARG A 377 11.23 3.99 -12.18
C ARG A 377 12.64 3.47 -11.85
N VAL A 378 12.82 2.82 -10.70
CA VAL A 378 14.12 2.30 -10.26
C VAL A 378 14.44 0.94 -10.87
N ALA A 379 13.50 0.01 -11.00
CA ALA A 379 13.77 -1.36 -11.46
C ALA A 379 14.23 -1.45 -12.93
N ASP A 380 14.90 -2.54 -13.31
CA ASP A 380 15.25 -2.81 -14.72
C ASP A 380 14.05 -3.33 -15.50
N PHE A 381 13.20 -4.11 -14.84
CA PHE A 381 11.98 -4.68 -15.39
C PHE A 381 10.79 -4.41 -14.48
N THR A 382 9.62 -4.17 -15.07
CA THR A 382 8.37 -3.91 -14.34
C THR A 382 7.26 -4.77 -14.89
N ILE A 383 6.53 -5.46 -14.01
CA ILE A 383 5.27 -6.13 -14.34
C ILE A 383 4.16 -5.52 -13.49
N LEU A 384 3.18 -4.91 -14.15
CA LEU A 384 2.02 -4.34 -13.46
C LEU A 384 0.97 -5.41 -13.15
N THR A 385 0.44 -5.45 -11.92
CA THR A 385 -0.64 -6.37 -11.55
C THR A 385 -2.00 -5.96 -12.12
N ARG A 386 -2.17 -4.68 -12.48
CA ARG A 386 -3.40 -4.11 -13.04
C ARG A 386 -4.63 -4.35 -12.14
N ALA A 387 -4.42 -4.30 -10.82
CA ALA A 387 -5.48 -4.49 -9.83
C ALA A 387 -6.47 -3.31 -9.71
N GLY A 388 -6.14 -2.18 -10.34
CA GLY A 388 -6.87 -0.92 -10.19
C GLY A 388 -6.64 -0.27 -8.83
N ILE A 389 -7.40 0.78 -8.51
CA ILE A 389 -7.27 1.48 -7.23
C ILE A 389 -7.78 0.58 -6.09
N GLU A 390 -6.96 0.41 -5.04
CA GLU A 390 -7.32 -0.29 -3.80
C GLU A 390 -7.29 0.72 -2.64
N LYS A 391 -8.47 1.12 -2.16
CA LYS A 391 -8.70 2.12 -1.10
C LYS A 391 -8.75 1.49 0.29
N GLY A 392 -9.28 0.28 0.46
CA GLY A 392 -9.32 -0.40 1.75
C GLY A 392 -7.90 -0.58 2.31
N VAL A 393 -7.64 -0.21 3.57
CA VAL A 393 -6.28 -0.28 4.15
C VAL A 393 -5.72 -1.71 4.08
N ALA A 394 -6.50 -2.71 4.49
CA ALA A 394 -6.12 -4.12 4.34
C ALA A 394 -6.18 -4.54 2.86
N SER A 395 -5.05 -4.98 2.29
CA SER A 395 -5.02 -5.45 0.89
C SER A 395 -5.85 -6.70 0.68
N THR A 396 -6.54 -6.77 -0.46
CA THR A 396 -7.41 -7.89 -0.88
C THR A 396 -7.11 -8.28 -2.33
N LYS A 397 -7.60 -7.51 -3.31
CA LYS A 397 -7.37 -7.74 -4.75
C LYS A 397 -5.91 -7.58 -5.17
N ALA A 398 -5.13 -6.79 -4.43
CA ALA A 398 -3.69 -6.73 -4.65
C ALA A 398 -3.02 -8.10 -4.38
N PHE A 399 -3.42 -8.83 -3.33
CA PHE A 399 -2.84 -10.13 -3.01
C PHE A 399 -3.16 -11.19 -4.06
N SER A 400 -4.43 -11.27 -4.51
CA SER A 400 -4.83 -12.24 -5.54
C SER A 400 -4.15 -11.97 -6.88
N THR A 401 -4.12 -10.71 -7.33
CA THR A 401 -3.41 -10.35 -8.57
C THR A 401 -1.91 -10.60 -8.47
N GLN A 402 -1.24 -10.25 -7.36
CA GLN A 402 0.17 -10.56 -7.14
C GLN A 402 0.44 -12.06 -7.23
N THR A 403 -0.39 -12.87 -6.56
CA THR A 403 -0.25 -14.34 -6.57
C THR A 403 -0.43 -14.91 -7.97
N VAL A 404 -1.40 -14.41 -8.74
CA VAL A 404 -1.63 -14.84 -10.14
C VAL A 404 -0.47 -14.41 -11.05
N VAL A 405 0.02 -13.18 -10.93
CA VAL A 405 1.21 -12.71 -11.69
C VAL A 405 2.43 -13.58 -11.38
N LEU A 406 2.67 -13.89 -10.11
CA LEU A 406 3.80 -14.72 -9.71
C LEU A 406 3.66 -16.17 -10.21
N TRP A 407 2.45 -16.72 -10.21
CA TRP A 407 2.21 -18.04 -10.81
C TRP A 407 2.44 -18.02 -12.32
N MET A 408 1.90 -17.03 -13.05
CA MET A 408 2.19 -16.83 -14.47
C MET A 408 3.69 -16.68 -14.73
N LEU A 409 4.40 -15.90 -13.90
CA LEU A 409 5.85 -15.70 -14.03
C LEU A 409 6.63 -17.00 -13.81
N SER A 410 6.21 -17.83 -12.85
CA SER A 410 6.83 -19.14 -12.63
C SER A 410 6.66 -20.08 -13.82
N LEU A 411 5.52 -20.05 -14.51
CA LEU A 411 5.27 -20.81 -15.74
C LEU A 411 6.09 -20.26 -16.91
N TYR A 412 6.13 -18.92 -17.06
CA TYR A 412 6.94 -18.26 -18.08
C TYR A 412 8.43 -18.60 -17.94
N PHE A 413 8.96 -18.60 -16.71
CA PHE A 413 10.34 -19.02 -16.45
C PHE A 413 10.55 -20.52 -16.69
N ALA A 414 9.55 -21.36 -16.36
CA ALA A 414 9.61 -22.78 -16.68
C ALA A 414 9.61 -23.06 -18.19
N GLN A 415 8.92 -22.23 -18.98
CA GLN A 415 8.97 -22.27 -20.44
C GLN A 415 10.38 -21.92 -20.95
N ILE A 416 10.98 -20.82 -20.48
CA ILE A 416 12.33 -20.40 -20.89
C ILE A 416 13.38 -21.44 -20.52
N LYS A 417 13.26 -22.06 -19.34
CA LYS A 417 14.19 -23.08 -18.84
C LYS A 417 13.89 -24.49 -19.37
N GLU A 418 12.80 -24.66 -20.13
CA GLU A 418 12.32 -25.94 -20.63
C GLU A 418 12.13 -27.00 -19.52
N THR A 419 11.73 -26.59 -18.32
CA THR A 419 11.58 -27.47 -17.14
C THR A 419 10.18 -28.03 -16.95
N ILE A 420 9.22 -27.57 -17.76
CA ILE A 420 7.81 -27.99 -17.72
C ILE A 420 7.44 -28.68 -19.04
N SER A 421 6.70 -29.79 -18.95
CA SER A 421 6.17 -30.45 -20.15
C SER A 421 5.04 -29.62 -20.76
N LYS A 422 4.87 -29.73 -22.09
CA LYS A 422 3.79 -29.04 -22.81
C LYS A 422 2.40 -29.37 -22.26
N GLU A 423 2.12 -30.63 -21.98
CA GLU A 423 0.85 -31.09 -21.40
C GLU A 423 0.59 -30.44 -20.03
N LYS A 424 1.61 -30.39 -19.16
CA LYS A 424 1.46 -29.77 -17.85
C LYS A 424 1.27 -28.25 -17.97
N LEU A 425 2.01 -27.58 -18.86
CA LEU A 425 1.83 -26.16 -19.13
C LEU A 425 0.41 -25.86 -19.62
N GLU A 426 -0.10 -26.63 -20.58
CA GLU A 426 -1.47 -26.48 -21.08
C GLU A 426 -2.52 -26.66 -19.96
N ASN A 427 -2.32 -27.63 -19.07
CA ASN A 427 -3.19 -27.83 -17.91
C ASN A 427 -3.15 -26.64 -16.93
N GLU A 428 -1.96 -26.10 -16.63
CA GLU A 428 -1.79 -24.94 -15.74
C GLU A 428 -2.41 -23.67 -16.37
N VAL A 429 -2.24 -23.46 -17.68
CA VAL A 429 -2.85 -22.36 -18.44
C VAL A 429 -4.37 -22.48 -18.46
N ASN A 430 -4.93 -23.67 -18.67
CA ASN A 430 -6.37 -23.91 -18.55
C ASN A 430 -6.88 -23.63 -17.13
N THR A 431 -6.14 -24.05 -16.12
CA THR A 431 -6.49 -23.78 -14.71
C THR A 431 -6.47 -22.28 -14.41
N LEU A 432 -5.47 -21.55 -14.91
CA LEU A 432 -5.39 -20.08 -14.77
C LEU A 432 -6.67 -19.40 -15.28
N ARG A 433 -7.23 -19.85 -16.42
CA ARG A 433 -8.50 -19.34 -16.97
C ARG A 433 -9.70 -19.54 -16.04
N GLU A 434 -9.63 -20.48 -15.12
CA GLU A 434 -10.70 -20.74 -14.14
C GLU A 434 -10.54 -19.93 -12.85
N VAL A 435 -9.38 -19.30 -12.62
CA VAL A 435 -9.13 -18.50 -11.40
C VAL A 435 -10.17 -17.38 -11.19
N PRO A 436 -10.59 -16.61 -12.21
CA PRO A 436 -11.66 -15.63 -12.05
C PRO A 436 -12.94 -16.22 -11.44
N LYS A 437 -13.29 -17.46 -11.81
CA LYS A 437 -14.46 -18.15 -11.26
C LYS A 437 -14.26 -18.52 -9.80
N ALA A 438 -13.07 -19.00 -9.41
CA ALA A 438 -12.72 -19.31 -8.02
C ALA A 438 -12.72 -18.04 -7.13
N LEU A 439 -12.38 -16.88 -7.68
CA LEU A 439 -12.42 -15.61 -6.95
C LEU A 439 -13.81 -14.98 -6.86
N LYS A 440 -14.82 -15.57 -7.50
CA LYS A 440 -16.18 -15.03 -7.48
C LYS A 440 -16.80 -15.25 -6.10
N VAL A 441 -17.21 -14.17 -5.45
CA VAL A 441 -17.94 -14.26 -4.18
C VAL A 441 -19.32 -14.86 -4.43
N HIS A 442 -19.58 -16.01 -3.82
CA HIS A 442 -20.89 -16.64 -3.82
C HIS A 442 -21.69 -16.26 -2.57
N GLU A 443 -22.99 -15.99 -2.73
CA GLU A 443 -23.89 -15.53 -1.66
C GLU A 443 -23.95 -16.54 -0.49
N ASN A 444 -23.94 -17.83 -0.78
CA ASN A 444 -23.95 -18.89 0.23
C ASN A 444 -22.69 -18.86 1.12
N ILE A 445 -21.51 -18.58 0.57
CA ILE A 445 -20.26 -18.44 1.33
C ILE A 445 -20.32 -17.20 2.21
N HIS A 446 -20.77 -16.07 1.66
CA HIS A 446 -20.89 -14.84 2.43
C HIS A 446 -21.91 -15.00 3.58
N GLU A 447 -23.11 -15.48 3.31
CA GLU A 447 -24.11 -15.67 4.38
C GLU A 447 -23.67 -16.71 5.41
N LYS A 448 -22.94 -17.76 5.01
CA LYS A 448 -22.36 -18.72 5.96
C LYS A 448 -21.30 -18.06 6.84
N THR A 449 -20.31 -17.39 6.27
CA THR A 449 -19.23 -16.69 7.02
C THR A 449 -19.79 -15.63 7.96
N LYS A 450 -20.79 -14.85 7.51
CA LYS A 450 -21.51 -13.87 8.33
C LYS A 450 -22.29 -14.50 9.49
N ARG A 451 -22.83 -15.70 9.33
CA ARG A 451 -23.46 -16.43 10.46
C ARG A 451 -22.42 -16.93 11.44
N LEU A 452 -21.34 -17.50 10.92
CA LEU A 452 -20.22 -18.03 11.69
C LEU A 452 -19.53 -16.95 12.52
N SER A 453 -19.37 -15.73 11.99
CA SER A 453 -18.69 -14.63 12.69
C SER A 453 -19.28 -14.28 14.06
N LYS A 454 -20.52 -14.71 14.39
CA LYS A 454 -21.12 -14.56 15.72
C LYS A 454 -20.43 -15.39 16.81
N ARG A 455 -19.82 -16.51 16.43
CA ARG A 455 -19.14 -17.45 17.36
C ARG A 455 -17.74 -16.97 17.72
N TYR A 456 -17.10 -16.25 16.80
CA TYR A 456 -15.69 -15.88 16.82
C TYR A 456 -15.43 -14.50 17.45
N LEU A 457 -16.05 -14.22 18.60
CA LEU A 457 -15.97 -12.90 19.26
C LEU A 457 -15.25 -12.92 20.61
N HIS A 458 -15.29 -14.05 21.32
CA HIS A 458 -14.87 -14.15 22.72
C HIS A 458 -14.01 -15.40 22.92
N GLY A 459 -12.74 -15.29 22.60
CA GLY A 459 -11.70 -16.30 22.80
C GLY A 459 -10.34 -15.62 22.98
N HIS A 460 -9.32 -16.37 23.39
CA HIS A 460 -7.99 -15.80 23.63
C HIS A 460 -7.15 -15.67 22.36
N GLY A 461 -7.56 -16.28 21.25
CA GLY A 461 -6.91 -16.07 19.96
C GLY A 461 -7.39 -16.97 18.84
N PHE A 462 -6.72 -16.83 17.69
CA PHE A 462 -6.95 -17.62 16.49
C PHE A 462 -5.66 -18.26 16.00
N PHE A 463 -5.72 -19.54 15.67
CA PHE A 463 -4.77 -20.18 14.78
C PHE A 463 -5.36 -20.32 13.39
N PHE A 464 -4.60 -19.89 12.39
CA PHE A 464 -4.84 -20.23 11.00
C PHE A 464 -3.79 -21.26 10.61
N ILE A 465 -4.23 -22.42 10.12
CA ILE A 465 -3.29 -23.50 9.76
C ILE A 465 -3.45 -23.92 8.31
N GLY A 466 -2.30 -24.12 7.67
CA GLY A 466 -2.18 -24.58 6.29
C GLY A 466 -0.89 -25.37 6.08
N ARG A 467 -0.76 -26.04 4.96
CA ARG A 467 0.48 -26.72 4.53
C ARG A 467 0.83 -26.34 3.10
N ASP A 468 2.13 -26.40 2.78
CA ASP A 468 2.63 -26.05 1.46
C ASP A 468 2.17 -24.61 1.09
N VAL A 469 1.75 -24.35 -0.15
CA VAL A 469 1.22 -23.03 -0.58
C VAL A 469 0.08 -22.48 0.29
N PHE A 470 -0.62 -23.31 1.06
CA PHE A 470 -1.67 -22.87 1.98
C PHE A 470 -1.14 -22.37 3.32
N TYR A 471 0.12 -22.61 3.68
CA TYR A 471 0.72 -21.99 4.86
C TYR A 471 0.83 -20.46 4.69
N PRO A 472 1.39 -19.93 3.58
CA PRO A 472 1.33 -18.50 3.29
C PRO A 472 -0.10 -17.94 3.25
N LEU A 473 -1.09 -18.71 2.77
CA LEU A 473 -2.49 -18.31 2.83
C LEU A 473 -3.03 -18.23 4.26
N ALA A 474 -2.61 -19.15 5.14
CA ALA A 474 -2.96 -19.10 6.55
C ALA A 474 -2.34 -17.88 7.25
N LEU A 475 -1.08 -17.53 6.94
CA LEU A 475 -0.46 -16.28 7.39
C LEU A 475 -1.24 -15.05 6.92
N GLU A 476 -1.69 -15.04 5.66
CA GLU A 476 -2.50 -13.96 5.12
C GLU A 476 -3.87 -13.85 5.80
N GLY A 477 -4.57 -14.97 6.00
CA GLY A 477 -5.84 -15.00 6.74
C GLY A 477 -5.71 -14.47 8.17
N ALA A 478 -4.65 -14.89 8.87
CA ALA A 478 -4.34 -14.39 10.21
C ALA A 478 -4.03 -12.89 10.21
N LEU A 479 -3.26 -12.41 9.22
CA LEU A 479 -2.96 -10.98 9.08
C LEU A 479 -4.22 -10.16 8.83
N LYS A 480 -5.10 -10.61 7.91
CA LYS A 480 -6.39 -9.93 7.66
C LYS A 480 -7.21 -9.83 8.93
N LEU A 481 -7.41 -10.93 9.64
CA LEU A 481 -8.19 -10.90 10.88
C LEU A 481 -7.56 -9.93 11.90
N LYS A 482 -6.25 -9.99 12.10
CA LYS A 482 -5.52 -9.12 13.02
C LYS A 482 -5.67 -7.64 12.69
N GLU A 483 -5.48 -7.27 11.42
CA GLU A 483 -5.49 -5.88 10.95
C GLU A 483 -6.84 -5.21 11.19
N ILE A 484 -7.95 -5.87 10.84
CA ILE A 484 -9.27 -5.23 10.86
C ILE A 484 -10.11 -5.56 12.09
N SER A 485 -9.88 -6.70 12.76
CA SER A 485 -10.66 -7.08 13.96
C SER A 485 -9.95 -6.74 15.27
N TYR A 486 -8.62 -6.58 15.25
CA TYR A 486 -7.74 -6.45 16.41
C TYR A 486 -7.72 -7.67 17.34
N LEU A 487 -8.27 -8.81 16.90
CA LEU A 487 -8.14 -10.08 17.60
C LEU A 487 -6.75 -10.66 17.35
N HIS A 488 -6.22 -11.35 18.36
CA HIS A 488 -4.95 -12.05 18.24
C HIS A 488 -5.09 -13.21 17.27
N ALA A 489 -4.37 -13.17 16.15
CA ALA A 489 -4.40 -14.21 15.12
C ALA A 489 -2.99 -14.53 14.64
N GLU A 490 -2.67 -15.83 14.61
CA GLU A 490 -1.38 -16.35 14.18
C GLU A 490 -1.57 -17.41 13.08
N GLY A 491 -0.77 -17.30 12.02
CA GLY A 491 -0.71 -18.33 10.98
C GLY A 491 0.44 -19.28 11.27
N TYR A 492 0.18 -20.59 11.21
CA TYR A 492 1.19 -21.62 11.43
C TYR A 492 1.21 -22.66 10.30
N PRO A 493 2.39 -23.20 9.97
CA PRO A 493 2.45 -24.42 9.17
C PRO A 493 1.88 -25.56 10.02
N ALA A 494 0.85 -26.24 9.54
CA ALA A 494 0.09 -27.19 10.37
C ALA A 494 0.94 -28.32 10.95
N GLY A 495 2.05 -28.67 10.30
CA GLY A 495 3.00 -29.67 10.80
C GLY A 495 3.74 -29.29 12.07
N GLU A 496 3.89 -27.99 12.35
CA GLU A 496 4.63 -27.50 13.50
C GLU A 496 3.79 -27.47 14.79
N MET A 497 2.49 -27.77 14.72
CA MET A 497 1.60 -27.72 15.90
C MET A 497 2.18 -28.49 17.09
N LYS A 498 2.68 -29.71 16.86
CA LYS A 498 3.25 -30.58 17.90
C LYS A 498 4.58 -30.09 18.49
N HIS A 499 5.21 -29.11 17.88
CA HIS A 499 6.53 -28.60 18.29
C HIS A 499 6.43 -27.42 19.27
N GLY A 500 5.26 -27.20 19.87
CA GLY A 500 5.03 -26.17 20.88
C GLY A 500 3.64 -25.51 20.81
N PRO A 501 3.21 -24.97 19.64
CA PRO A 501 1.99 -24.18 19.52
C PRO A 501 0.72 -24.87 20.01
N ILE A 502 0.63 -26.19 19.87
CA ILE A 502 -0.52 -26.99 20.32
C ILE A 502 -0.78 -26.89 21.83
N ALA A 503 0.17 -26.41 22.63
CA ALA A 503 -0.01 -26.18 24.06
C ALA A 503 -1.06 -25.09 24.37
N LEU A 504 -1.39 -24.23 23.40
CA LEU A 504 -2.46 -23.23 23.53
C LEU A 504 -3.84 -23.78 23.17
N ALA A 505 -3.94 -25.02 22.69
CA ALA A 505 -5.21 -25.60 22.25
C ALA A 505 -6.14 -25.87 23.44
N ASP A 506 -7.27 -25.19 23.43
CA ASP A 506 -8.40 -25.35 24.34
C ASP A 506 -9.69 -24.81 23.64
N PRO A 507 -10.88 -24.91 24.26
CA PRO A 507 -12.13 -24.44 23.66
C PRO A 507 -12.19 -22.94 23.31
N GLU A 508 -11.38 -22.10 23.95
CA GLU A 508 -11.32 -20.65 23.73
C GLU A 508 -10.29 -20.25 22.65
N LEU A 509 -9.46 -21.20 22.19
CA LEU A 509 -8.65 -21.06 20.98
C LEU A 509 -9.44 -21.47 19.74
N PHE A 510 -9.66 -20.51 18.84
CA PHE A 510 -10.31 -20.77 17.56
C PHE A 510 -9.29 -21.21 16.50
N THR A 511 -9.53 -22.34 15.84
CA THR A 511 -8.67 -22.81 14.74
C THR A 511 -9.41 -22.70 13.41
N ILE A 512 -8.87 -21.92 12.48
CA ILE A 512 -9.29 -21.88 11.08
C ILE A 512 -8.36 -22.78 10.26
N ALA A 513 -8.86 -23.92 9.79
CA ALA A 513 -8.08 -24.93 9.09
C ALA A 513 -8.33 -24.92 7.57
N LEU A 514 -7.28 -24.67 6.79
CA LEU A 514 -7.33 -24.70 5.32
C LEU A 514 -7.06 -26.13 4.83
N MET A 515 -8.10 -26.85 4.39
CA MET A 515 -8.01 -28.27 4.07
C MET A 515 -8.23 -28.55 2.58
N PRO A 516 -7.26 -28.24 1.71
CA PRO A 516 -7.38 -28.47 0.27
C PRO A 516 -7.44 -29.96 -0.05
N LYS A 517 -8.40 -30.37 -0.89
CA LYS A 517 -8.56 -31.77 -1.28
C LYS A 517 -7.47 -32.22 -2.26
N ASN A 518 -6.96 -31.30 -3.08
CA ASN A 518 -6.01 -31.61 -4.14
C ASN A 518 -4.54 -31.49 -3.70
N MET A 519 -4.26 -31.19 -2.42
CA MET A 519 -2.90 -31.07 -1.91
C MET A 519 -2.79 -31.44 -0.43
N LEU A 520 -2.07 -32.52 -0.13
CA LEU A 520 -1.73 -32.90 1.26
C LEU A 520 -2.93 -33.01 2.23
N TYR A 521 -4.14 -33.29 1.73
CA TYR A 521 -5.37 -33.37 2.51
C TYR A 521 -5.24 -34.26 3.75
N ASP A 522 -4.71 -35.47 3.59
CA ASP A 522 -4.59 -36.42 4.71
C ASP A 522 -3.58 -35.94 5.77
N LYS A 523 -2.56 -35.18 5.37
CA LYS A 523 -1.57 -34.61 6.31
C LYS A 523 -2.18 -33.49 7.14
N ILE A 524 -2.93 -32.59 6.51
CA ILE A 524 -3.59 -31.51 7.25
C ILE A 524 -4.76 -32.03 8.09
N LYS A 525 -5.52 -33.02 7.59
CA LYS A 525 -6.55 -33.72 8.35
C LYS A 525 -5.98 -34.28 9.66
N SER A 526 -4.85 -34.98 9.61
CA SER A 526 -4.17 -35.49 10.81
C SER A 526 -3.80 -34.37 11.78
N ASN A 527 -3.37 -33.19 11.30
CA ASN A 527 -3.04 -32.07 12.19
C ASN A 527 -4.30 -31.44 12.82
N VAL A 528 -5.42 -31.40 12.10
CA VAL A 528 -6.70 -30.92 12.63
C VAL A 528 -7.25 -31.89 13.68
N GLU A 529 -7.15 -33.20 13.44
CA GLU A 529 -7.53 -34.24 14.42
C GLU A 529 -6.76 -34.09 15.74
N GLU A 530 -5.49 -33.68 15.68
CA GLU A 530 -4.67 -33.43 16.87
C GLU A 530 -5.15 -32.23 17.70
N LEU A 531 -5.64 -31.17 17.05
CA LEU A 531 -6.22 -29.99 17.71
C LEU A 531 -7.62 -30.26 18.24
N SER A 532 -8.44 -30.98 17.48
CA SER A 532 -9.77 -31.44 17.90
C SER A 532 -9.68 -32.33 19.15
N ALA A 533 -8.67 -33.20 19.24
CA ALA A 533 -8.42 -34.03 20.43
C ALA A 533 -8.03 -33.24 21.69
N ARG A 534 -7.84 -31.92 21.59
CA ARG A 534 -7.53 -30.99 22.69
C ARG A 534 -8.59 -29.90 22.83
N ASP A 535 -9.79 -30.21 22.35
CA ASP A 535 -10.98 -29.36 22.46
C ASP A 535 -10.86 -27.98 21.78
N SER A 536 -9.90 -27.77 20.88
CA SER A 536 -9.86 -26.53 20.09
C SER A 536 -11.09 -26.45 19.19
N THR A 537 -11.75 -25.29 19.17
CA THR A 537 -12.91 -25.04 18.30
C THR A 537 -12.44 -24.94 16.85
N ILE A 538 -12.86 -25.88 16.00
CA ILE A 538 -12.38 -26.01 14.62
C ILE A 538 -13.38 -25.45 13.61
N CYS A 539 -12.93 -24.48 12.80
CA CYS A 539 -13.56 -24.07 11.54
C CYS A 539 -12.75 -24.62 10.35
N ALA A 540 -13.25 -25.64 9.66
CA ALA A 540 -12.60 -26.16 8.46
C ALA A 540 -13.11 -25.46 7.19
N ILE A 541 -12.20 -25.14 6.27
CA ILE A 541 -12.51 -24.65 4.92
C ILE A 541 -12.04 -25.71 3.92
N SER A 542 -12.97 -26.34 3.20
CA SER A 542 -12.66 -27.43 2.27
C SER A 542 -13.77 -27.68 1.25
N SER A 543 -13.39 -28.32 0.14
CA SER A 543 -14.32 -28.88 -0.85
C SER A 543 -14.84 -30.27 -0.41
N ALA A 544 -14.12 -30.95 0.48
CA ALA A 544 -14.50 -32.24 1.07
C ALA A 544 -15.08 -32.06 2.47
N ASP A 545 -16.16 -32.77 2.80
CA ASP A 545 -16.74 -32.69 4.14
C ASP A 545 -15.78 -33.28 5.18
N PHE A 546 -15.82 -32.72 6.40
CA PHE A 546 -14.98 -33.14 7.51
C PHE A 546 -15.79 -33.12 8.80
N GLU A 547 -16.04 -34.31 9.35
CA GLU A 547 -17.01 -34.53 10.45
C GLU A 547 -16.54 -34.00 11.81
N LEU A 548 -15.23 -33.83 12.00
CA LEU A 548 -14.66 -33.36 13.27
C LEU A 548 -14.56 -31.83 13.36
N ALA A 549 -15.07 -31.10 12.37
CA ALA A 549 -15.15 -29.64 12.44
C ALA A 549 -16.43 -29.18 13.15
N ASP A 550 -16.29 -28.26 14.10
CA ASP A 550 -17.43 -27.59 14.75
C ASP A 550 -18.16 -26.64 13.81
N ASP A 551 -17.40 -26.02 12.91
CA ASP A 551 -17.88 -25.13 11.87
C ASP A 551 -17.22 -25.45 10.53
N PHE A 552 -17.96 -25.24 9.45
CA PHE A 552 -17.51 -25.65 8.13
C PHE A 552 -17.89 -24.63 7.06
N ILE A 553 -16.92 -24.23 6.24
CA ILE A 553 -17.11 -23.40 5.05
C ILE A 553 -16.82 -24.28 3.83
N LYS A 554 -17.90 -24.66 3.13
CA LYS A 554 -17.84 -25.53 1.94
C LYS A 554 -17.48 -24.71 0.70
N ILE A 555 -16.26 -24.85 0.21
CA ILE A 555 -15.86 -24.33 -1.11
C ILE A 555 -16.28 -25.31 -2.23
N ASN A 556 -16.25 -24.88 -3.49
CA ASN A 556 -16.62 -25.73 -4.61
C ASN A 556 -15.59 -26.85 -4.82
N LYS A 557 -16.04 -27.94 -5.44
CA LYS A 557 -15.12 -28.99 -5.92
C LYS A 557 -14.44 -28.51 -7.20
N CYS A 558 -13.13 -28.66 -7.24
CA CYS A 558 -12.28 -28.40 -8.41
C CYS A 558 -11.12 -29.39 -8.42
N ASP A 559 -10.42 -29.48 -9.55
CA ASP A 559 -9.37 -30.49 -9.78
C ASP A 559 -7.95 -29.94 -9.56
N HIS A 560 -7.83 -28.69 -9.11
CA HIS A 560 -6.53 -28.04 -8.89
C HIS A 560 -6.45 -27.30 -7.56
N TYR A 561 -5.33 -27.48 -6.85
CA TYR A 561 -5.11 -26.89 -5.53
C TYR A 561 -5.06 -25.36 -5.56
N MET A 562 -4.58 -24.74 -6.64
CA MET A 562 -4.60 -23.26 -6.74
C MET A 562 -6.03 -22.70 -6.87
N LEU A 563 -6.99 -23.45 -7.43
CA LEU A 563 -8.39 -23.00 -7.43
C LEU A 563 -8.96 -23.06 -6.00
N GLU A 564 -8.63 -24.12 -5.24
CA GLU A 564 -8.96 -24.18 -3.81
C GLU A 564 -8.32 -23.04 -3.02
N PHE A 565 -7.06 -22.68 -3.31
CA PHE A 565 -6.36 -21.55 -2.70
C PHE A 565 -7.15 -20.25 -2.86
N PHE A 566 -7.62 -19.94 -4.07
CA PHE A 566 -8.34 -18.69 -4.33
C PHE A 566 -9.76 -18.68 -3.73
N GLU A 567 -10.48 -19.81 -3.74
CA GLU A 567 -11.78 -19.89 -3.04
C GLU A 567 -11.61 -19.75 -1.52
N MET A 568 -10.57 -20.36 -0.94
CA MET A 568 -10.24 -20.22 0.48
C MET A 568 -9.83 -18.79 0.83
N LEU A 569 -9.06 -18.12 -0.03
CA LEU A 569 -8.70 -16.70 0.14
C LEU A 569 -9.94 -15.82 0.30
N VAL A 570 -10.91 -15.96 -0.61
CA VAL A 570 -12.16 -15.18 -0.55
C VAL A 570 -12.93 -15.49 0.74
N ALA A 571 -13.04 -16.77 1.12
CA ALA A 571 -13.70 -17.17 2.36
C ALA A 571 -13.04 -16.55 3.60
N LEU A 572 -11.70 -16.52 3.66
CA LEU A 572 -10.93 -15.93 4.76
C LEU A 572 -11.12 -14.42 4.86
N GLN A 573 -11.09 -13.72 3.72
CA GLN A 573 -11.29 -12.28 3.67
C GLN A 573 -12.70 -11.88 4.14
N ILE A 574 -13.74 -12.58 3.68
CA ILE A 574 -15.13 -12.31 4.10
C ILE A 574 -15.32 -12.65 5.58
N LEU A 575 -14.78 -13.79 6.05
CA LEU A 575 -14.86 -14.16 7.46
C LEU A 575 -14.22 -13.09 8.35
N SER A 576 -13.02 -12.63 8.00
CA SER A 576 -12.31 -11.57 8.73
C SER A 576 -13.11 -10.26 8.75
N MET A 577 -13.64 -9.86 7.59
CA MET A 577 -14.47 -8.66 7.45
C MET A 577 -15.74 -8.74 8.32
N GLU A 578 -16.47 -9.85 8.26
CA GLU A 578 -17.71 -10.03 9.02
C GLU A 578 -17.46 -10.16 10.53
N ILE A 579 -16.34 -10.71 10.99
CA ILE A 579 -15.94 -10.68 12.40
C ILE A 579 -15.66 -9.23 12.84
N SER A 580 -14.88 -8.48 12.08
CA SER A 580 -14.57 -7.07 12.37
C SER A 580 -15.81 -6.19 12.42
N ILE A 581 -16.74 -6.34 11.46
CA ILE A 581 -18.02 -5.62 11.45
C ILE A 581 -18.83 -5.92 12.71
N ARG A 582 -18.84 -7.18 13.19
CA ARG A 582 -19.54 -7.55 14.43
C ARG A 582 -18.94 -6.90 15.67
N LEU A 583 -17.63 -6.73 15.69
CA LEU A 583 -16.92 -5.98 16.73
C LEU A 583 -17.12 -4.47 16.62
N LYS A 584 -17.86 -3.99 15.61
CA LYS A 584 -18.13 -2.57 15.32
C LYS A 584 -16.87 -1.78 14.96
N ASN A 585 -15.89 -2.43 14.36
CA ASN A 585 -14.69 -1.79 13.84
C ASN A 585 -14.94 -1.22 12.43
N ASP A 586 -14.13 -0.22 12.05
CA ASP A 586 -14.08 0.33 10.70
C ASP A 586 -13.12 -0.52 9.85
N VAL A 587 -13.67 -1.34 8.94
CA VAL A 587 -12.88 -2.24 8.08
C VAL A 587 -12.11 -1.50 6.98
N ASP A 588 -12.53 -0.29 6.61
CA ASP A 588 -11.84 0.52 5.60
C ASP A 588 -10.64 1.26 6.23
N MET A 589 -10.76 1.67 7.50
CA MET A 589 -9.76 2.45 8.25
C MET A 589 -9.46 1.84 9.63
N PRO A 590 -8.76 0.68 9.70
CA PRO A 590 -8.37 0.06 10.96
C PRO A 590 -7.36 0.92 11.71
N ARG A 591 -7.58 1.09 13.02
CA ARG A 591 -6.79 1.97 13.91
C ARG A 591 -5.30 1.69 13.83
N ASN A 592 -4.50 2.73 14.04
CA ASN A 592 -3.04 2.72 14.05
C ASN A 592 -2.37 2.35 12.71
N LEU A 593 -3.14 2.11 11.64
CA LEU A 593 -2.62 1.70 10.34
C LEU A 593 -2.96 2.72 9.25
N ALA A 594 -2.09 2.78 8.25
CA ALA A 594 -2.31 3.47 6.99
C ALA A 594 -2.07 2.50 5.83
N LYS A 595 -2.68 2.79 4.66
CA LYS A 595 -2.62 1.89 3.49
C LYS A 595 -1.19 1.53 3.01
N SER A 596 -0.25 2.47 3.13
CA SER A 596 1.15 2.27 2.71
C SER A 596 2.12 2.88 3.70
N VAL A 597 3.19 2.14 4.01
CA VAL A 597 4.27 2.53 4.93
C VAL A 597 5.45 3.04 4.10
N THR A 598 5.59 4.36 4.02
CA THR A 598 6.52 5.03 3.09
C THR A 598 7.54 5.90 3.80
N VAL A 599 7.60 5.77 5.11
CA VAL A 599 8.54 6.39 6.02
C VAL A 599 8.87 5.34 7.07
N GLU A 600 10.07 5.43 7.63
CA GLU A 600 10.58 4.52 8.66
C GLU A 600 9.95 4.77 10.04
#